data_AF-A0A9J6GSY6-F1
#
_entry.id   AF-A0A9J6GSY6-F1
#
_cell.length_a   1.000
_cell.length_b   1.000
_cell.length_c   1.000
_cell.angle_alpha   90.00
_cell.angle_beta   90.00
_cell.angle_gamma   90.00
#
_symmetry.space_group_name_H-M   'P 1'
#
loop_
_entity.id
_entity.type
_entity.pdbx_description
1 polymer ?
#
loop_
_entity_poly.entity_id
_entity_poly.type
_entity_poly.pdbx_seq_one_letter_code
_entity_poly.pdbx_strand_id
1 'polypeptide(L)'
;MHIAYATVPGYVALKNARTGSWFLSAVSEVFSEHACVTPLDGLMHLVNEHVMARYAHDGSMQTPSVDKYGMTKDLYFNPGHPA
;
A
#
# COMPACT_ATOMS: atom_id res chain seq x y z
N MET A 1 15.15 5.99 -0.15
CA MET A 1 14.61 4.65 -0.49
C MET A 1 13.40 4.39 0.37
N HIS A 2 12.29 3.98 -0.24
CA HIS A 2 11.04 3.65 0.44
C HIS A 2 10.79 2.15 0.24
N ILE A 3 10.77 1.38 1.33
CA ILE A 3 10.55 -0.07 1.27
C ILE A 3 9.23 -0.37 1.96
N ALA A 4 8.25 -0.85 1.19
CA ALA A 4 6.96 -1.26 1.72
C ALA A 4 6.89 -2.78 1.78
N TYR A 5 6.53 -3.30 2.95
CA TYR A 5 6.31 -4.71 3.19
C TYR A 5 4.81 -4.97 3.31
N ALA A 6 4.35 -6.05 2.68
CA ALA A 6 2.96 -6.45 2.76
C ALA A 6 2.51 -6.77 4.19
N THR A 7 3.45 -7.18 5.05
CA THR A 7 3.19 -7.49 6.45
C THR A 7 4.40 -7.15 7.32
N VAL A 8 4.15 -6.91 8.60
CA VAL A 8 5.18 -6.84 9.64
C VAL A 8 5.96 -8.17 9.78
N PRO A 9 7.23 -8.13 10.24
CA PRO A 9 8.04 -9.34 10.42
C PRO A 9 7.39 -10.39 11.32
N GLY A 10 7.53 -11.67 10.94
CA GLY A 10 6.95 -12.80 11.68
C GLY A 10 5.51 -13.16 11.30
N TYR A 11 4.90 -12.41 10.38
CA TYR A 11 3.55 -12.66 9.88
C TYR A 11 3.55 -13.01 8.38
N VAL A 12 2.40 -13.44 7.87
CA VAL A 12 2.22 -13.85 6.47
C VAL A 12 1.40 -12.83 5.71
N ALA A 13 1.75 -12.60 4.44
CA ALA A 13 0.94 -11.79 3.54
C ALA A 13 -0.24 -12.62 3.02
N LEU A 14 -1.47 -12.12 3.20
CA LEU A 14 -2.69 -12.78 2.78
C LEU A 14 -2.98 -12.53 1.30
N LYS A 15 -3.61 -13.52 0.68
CA LYS A 15 -4.07 -13.45 -0.71
C LYS A 15 -5.42 -14.15 -0.86
N ASN A 16 -6.20 -13.69 -1.82
CA ASN A 16 -7.42 -14.32 -2.28
C ASN A 16 -7.18 -14.94 -3.67
N ALA A 17 -7.77 -16.11 -3.94
CA ALA A 17 -7.59 -16.81 -5.21
C ALA A 17 -8.15 -16.05 -6.43
N ARG A 18 -9.11 -15.13 -6.22
CA ARG A 18 -9.74 -14.32 -7.27
C ARG A 18 -9.15 -12.92 -7.36
N THR A 19 -8.97 -12.22 -6.23
CA THR A 19 -8.54 -10.81 -6.23
C THR A 19 -7.03 -10.64 -6.09
N GLY A 20 -6.29 -11.69 -5.74
CA GLY A 20 -4.83 -11.64 -5.58
C GLY A 20 -4.38 -11.24 -4.16
N SER A 21 -3.17 -10.70 -4.06
CA SER A 21 -2.60 -10.26 -2.78
C SER A 21 -3.37 -9.08 -2.22
N TRP A 22 -3.74 -9.11 -0.94
CA TRP A 22 -4.48 -8.01 -0.33
C TRP A 22 -3.71 -6.69 -0.40
N PHE A 23 -2.40 -6.75 -0.17
CA PHE A 23 -1.53 -5.59 -0.20
C PHE A 23 -1.40 -5.02 -1.62
N LEU A 24 -1.06 -5.84 -2.61
CA LEU A 24 -0.89 -5.33 -3.99
C LEU A 24 -2.21 -4.86 -4.62
N SER A 25 -3.33 -5.50 -4.31
CA SER A 25 -4.64 -5.00 -4.74
C SER A 25 -4.91 -3.61 -4.15
N ALA A 26 -4.65 -3.40 -2.85
CA ALA A 26 -4.81 -2.10 -2.21
C ALA A 26 -3.86 -1.05 -2.80
N VAL A 27 -2.60 -1.40 -3.09
CA VAL A 27 -1.66 -0.52 -3.79
C VAL A 27 -2.21 -0.09 -5.14
N SER A 28 -2.69 -1.04 -5.94
CA SER A 28 -3.24 -0.75 -7.27
C SER A 28 -4.46 0.17 -7.19
N GLU A 29 -5.41 -0.12 -6.31
CA GLU A 29 -6.62 0.68 -6.09
C GLU A 29 -6.26 2.11 -5.70
N VAL A 30 -5.54 2.28 -4.59
CA VAL A 30 -5.18 3.59 -4.03
C VAL A 30 -4.33 4.42 -5.00
N PHE A 31 -3.34 3.81 -5.65
CA PHE A 31 -2.47 4.57 -6.56
C PHE A 31 -3.23 5.01 -7.81
N SER A 32 -4.12 4.18 -8.34
CA SER A 32 -4.92 4.55 -9.51
C SER A 32 -5.86 5.73 -9.24
N GLU A 33 -6.33 5.88 -8.00
CA GLU A 33 -7.28 6.92 -7.60
C GLU A 33 -6.60 8.22 -7.13
N HIS A 34 -5.47 8.11 -6.43
CA HIS A 34 -4.91 9.25 -5.67
C HIS A 34 -3.52 9.71 -6.12
N ALA A 35 -2.81 8.95 -6.96
CA ALA A 35 -1.41 9.28 -7.30
C ALA A 35 -1.24 10.58 -8.10
N CYS A 36 -2.33 11.14 -8.63
CA CYS A 36 -2.35 12.44 -9.30
C CYS A 36 -2.12 13.64 -8.37
N VAL A 37 -2.47 13.51 -7.07
CA VAL A 37 -2.45 14.63 -6.11
C VAL A 37 -1.82 14.28 -4.77
N THR A 38 -1.59 13.00 -4.47
CA THR A 38 -1.10 12.54 -3.18
C THR A 38 0.35 12.03 -3.30
N PRO A 39 1.27 12.43 -2.41
CA PRO A 39 2.63 11.92 -2.42
C PRO A 39 2.68 10.47 -1.91
N LEU A 40 3.77 9.77 -2.20
CA LEU A 40 3.99 8.35 -1.89
C LEU A 40 3.68 8.00 -0.43
N ASP A 41 4.13 8.81 0.54
CA ASP A 41 3.88 8.55 1.96
C ASP A 41 2.38 8.58 2.29
N GLY A 42 1.63 9.50 1.69
CA GLY A 42 0.17 9.58 1.83
C GLY A 42 -0.54 8.43 1.14
N LEU A 43 -0.09 8.03 -0.05
CA LEU A 43 -0.62 6.86 -0.75
C LEU A 43 -0.42 5.59 0.08
N MET A 44 0.77 5.40 0.65
CA MET A 44 1.06 4.21 1.45
C MET A 44 0.32 4.20 2.79
N HIS A 45 -0.02 5.37 3.34
CA HIS A 45 -0.93 5.46 4.48
C HIS A 45 -2.34 4.96 4.13
N LEU A 46 -2.91 5.41 3.00
CA LEU A 46 -4.21 4.95 2.52
C LEU A 46 -4.20 3.44 2.20
N VAL A 47 -3.12 2.93 1.59
CA VAL A 47 -2.94 1.48 1.39
C VAL A 47 -2.99 0.73 2.72
N ASN A 48 -2.34 1.24 3.76
CA ASN A 48 -2.35 0.63 5.08
C ASN A 48 -3.77 0.59 5.68
N GLU A 49 -4.52 1.69 5.58
CA GLU A 49 -5.94 1.72 6.01
C GLU A 49 -6.78 0.70 5.25
N HIS A 50 -6.64 0.62 3.92
CA HIS A 50 -7.35 -0.35 3.09
C HIS A 50 -7.07 -1.80 3.46
N VAL A 51 -5.82 -2.13 3.82
CA VAL A 51 -5.46 -3.50 4.20
C VAL A 51 -5.93 -3.81 5.63
N MET A 52 -5.78 -2.88 6.58
CA MET A 52 -6.19 -3.05 7.97
C MET A 52 -7.71 -3.16 8.14
N ALA A 53 -8.49 -2.57 7.24
CA ALA A 53 -9.95 -2.71 7.21
C ALA A 53 -10.44 -4.12 6.77
N ARG A 54 -9.55 -4.95 6.20
CA ARG A 54 -9.89 -6.30 5.74
C ARG A 54 -9.71 -7.33 6.86
N TYR A 55 -10.62 -8.30 6.87
CA TYR A 55 -10.53 -9.50 7.70
C TYR A 55 -10.91 -10.71 6.85
N ALA A 56 -10.22 -11.82 7.08
CA ALA A 56 -10.49 -13.06 6.39
C ALA A 56 -11.69 -13.75 7.05
N HIS A 57 -12.26 -14.74 6.37
CA HIS A 57 -13.39 -15.50 6.92
C HIS A 57 -13.02 -16.22 8.23
N ASP A 58 -11.76 -16.56 8.43
CA ASP A 58 -11.24 -17.16 9.67
C ASP A 58 -10.82 -16.12 10.73
N GLY A 59 -11.06 -14.83 10.48
CA GLY A 59 -10.67 -13.73 11.37
C GLY A 59 -9.22 -13.28 11.20
N SER A 60 -8.45 -13.84 10.27
CA SER A 60 -7.08 -13.39 10.01
C SER A 60 -7.06 -11.95 9.50
N MET A 61 -6.09 -11.17 9.97
CA MET A 61 -5.86 -9.78 9.59
C MET A 61 -4.44 -9.62 9.06
N GLN A 62 -4.18 -8.51 8.37
CA GLN A 62 -2.87 -8.20 7.81
C GLN A 62 -2.50 -6.74 8.12
N THR A 63 -1.24 -6.53 8.50
CA THR A 63 -0.71 -5.21 8.86
C THR A 63 0.55 -4.92 8.04
N PRO A 64 0.45 -4.12 6.98
CA PRO A 64 1.61 -3.63 6.23
C PRO A 64 2.58 -2.82 7.07
N SER A 65 3.82 -2.72 6.61
CA SER A 65 4.82 -1.83 7.21
C SER A 65 5.65 -1.12 6.14
N VAL A 66 6.24 0.01 6.51
CA VAL A 66 7.05 0.84 5.61
C VAL A 66 8.31 1.28 6.33
N ASP A 67 9.46 1.03 5.70
CA ASP A 67 10.74 1.58 6.10
C ASP A 67 11.17 2.69 5.12
N LYS A 68 11.61 3.82 5.68
CA LYS A 68 12.08 4.98 4.91
C LYS A 68 13.55 5.25 5.23
N TYR A 69 14.40 5.15 4.22
CA TYR A 69 15.84 5.41 4.35
C TYR A 69 16.24 6.63 3.54
N GLY A 70 16.60 7.71 4.22
CA GLY A 70 17.12 8.94 3.59
C GLY A 70 16.14 9.66 2.66
N MET A 71 14.82 9.45 2.79
CA MET A 71 13.83 10.31 2.13
C MET A 71 13.66 11.60 2.91
N THR A 72 13.94 12.73 2.26
CA THR A 72 13.84 14.08 2.84
C THR A 72 12.83 14.97 2.14
N LYS A 73 12.25 14.49 1.04
CA LYS A 73 11.28 15.21 0.21
C LYS A 73 10.12 14.29 -0.15
N ASP A 74 8.98 14.90 -0.43
CA ASP A 74 7.82 14.21 -0.95
C ASP A 74 8.07 13.71 -2.37
N LEU A 75 7.57 12.51 -2.65
CA LEU A 75 7.60 11.90 -3.98
C LEU A 75 6.18 11.90 -4.54
N TYR A 76 5.94 12.72 -5.57
CA TYR A 76 4.71 12.71 -6.35
C TYR A 76 4.91 11.92 -7.65
N PHE A 77 3.88 11.19 -8.08
CA PHE A 77 3.94 10.39 -9.30
C PHE A 77 3.67 11.20 -10.57
N ASN A 78 2.88 12.29 -10.45
CA ASN A 78 2.51 13.17 -11.57
C ASN A 78 2.09 12.41 -12.85
N PRO A 79 1.15 11.44 -12.75
CA PRO A 79 0.70 10.68 -13.91
C PRO A 79 0.13 11.61 -14.99
N GLY A 80 0.58 11.44 -16.23
CA GLY A 80 0.12 12.22 -17.39
C GLY A 80 0.76 13.59 -17.57
N HIS A 81 1.90 13.90 -16.91
CA HIS A 81 2.56 15.20 -17.01
C HIS A 81 3.94 15.16 -17.73
N PRO A 82 4.26 16.17 -18.57
CA PRO A 82 3.34 17.12 -19.20
C PRO A 82 2.50 16.44 -20.28
N ALA A 83 1.27 16.94 -20.49
CA ALA A 83 0.35 16.46 -21.51
C ALA A 83 0.75 16.92 -22.92
#